data_AF-A0A6A3NRB5-F1
#
_entry.id   AF-A0A6A3NRB5-F1
#
_cell.length_a   1.000
_cell.length_b   1.000
_cell.length_c   1.000
_cell.angle_alpha   90.00
_cell.angle_beta   90.00
_cell.angle_gamma   90.00
#
_symmetry.space_group_name_H-M   'P 1'
#
loop_
_entity.id
_entity.type
_entity.pdbx_description
1 polymer ?
#
loop_
_entity_poly.entity_id
_entity_poly.type
_entity_poly.pdbx_seq_one_letter_code
_entity_poly.pdbx_strand_id
1 'polypeptide(L)'
;MKDDDIEVLRRCIVPFWSKADLSAIGKHHQWTESDINERFYFSGGNLYTFLAGKPVAKESINLAIIGTTAYAAELVSTQYRCTSVQEVDRLRMATIPAQTSTENQEDYLRKYVNCGEWVYGITSQYALRKLGKVVEPSYYEKLWSIGRKIGDDALMEIAFENYVHSMARDGKKIELQVRPYDRKKQQQHTYVAAEFKANSYRNEGRDAVECEAIMQQLADVDYWYPIDCGLVTIDSVAKLNWGAEHDVVGLIQITKSDTHTIDTDAIDKYASLFPGCAGYIALVPDKETCDRFRLEPADPPTKVPLDVAYIATWNL
;
A
#
# COMPACT_ATOMS: atom_id res chain seq x y z
N MET A 1 -16.86 36.86 -0.23
CA MET A 1 -15.48 36.57 0.17
C MET A 1 -14.80 37.88 0.44
N LYS A 2 -14.26 38.06 1.65
CA LYS A 2 -13.49 39.25 2.04
C LYS A 2 -12.00 38.88 2.08
N ASP A 3 -11.13 39.87 1.94
CA ASP A 3 -9.68 39.67 1.86
C ASP A 3 -9.08 38.96 3.09
N ASP A 4 -9.75 39.03 4.25
CA ASP A 4 -9.35 38.32 5.48
C ASP A 4 -9.56 36.80 5.40
N ASP A 5 -10.40 36.30 4.48
CA ASP A 5 -10.60 34.86 4.25
C ASP A 5 -9.35 34.20 3.62
N ILE A 6 -8.50 35.00 2.96
CA ILE A 6 -7.29 34.55 2.26
C ILE A 6 -6.18 34.16 3.26
N GLU A 7 -6.12 34.76 4.45
CA GLU A 7 -5.09 34.43 5.45
C GLU A 7 -5.40 33.14 6.23
N VAL A 8 -6.68 32.81 6.39
CA VAL A 8 -7.15 31.53 6.95
C VAL A 8 -6.90 30.39 5.97
N LEU A 9 -7.13 30.63 4.67
CA LEU A 9 -6.80 29.68 3.59
C LEU A 9 -5.28 29.48 3.40
N ARG A 10 -4.45 30.44 3.82
CA ARG A 10 -2.97 30.31 3.82
C ARG A 10 -2.43 29.36 4.91
N ARG A 11 -3.27 28.88 5.82
CA ARG A 11 -2.91 27.90 6.87
C ARG A 11 -3.46 26.48 6.60
N CYS A 12 -3.92 26.24 5.37
CA CYS A 12 -4.61 25.01 4.98
C CYS A 12 -3.72 23.78 5.05
N ILE A 13 -4.21 22.81 5.80
CA ILE A 13 -3.86 21.40 5.70
C ILE A 13 -4.01 20.96 4.24
N VAL A 14 -3.09 20.15 3.72
CA VAL A 14 -3.16 19.71 2.31
C VAL A 14 -4.42 18.85 2.12
N PRO A 15 -5.37 19.26 1.26
CA PRO A 15 -6.57 18.47 1.02
C PRO A 15 -6.16 17.18 0.30
N PHE A 16 -6.63 16.05 0.82
CA PHE A 16 -6.50 14.76 0.16
C PHE A 16 -7.37 14.73 -1.10
N TRP A 17 -6.77 14.35 -2.23
CA TRP A 17 -7.47 13.99 -3.46
C TRP A 17 -7.38 12.47 -3.64
N SER A 18 -8.52 11.83 -3.90
CA SER A 18 -8.56 10.39 -4.12
C SER A 18 -7.76 10.01 -5.37
N LYS A 19 -7.33 8.75 -5.45
CA LYS A 19 -6.70 8.22 -6.67
C LYS A 19 -7.61 8.37 -7.89
N ALA A 20 -8.93 8.23 -7.71
CA ALA A 20 -9.91 8.39 -8.79
C ALA A 20 -9.93 9.83 -9.34
N ASP A 21 -9.96 10.83 -8.45
CA ASP A 21 -9.96 12.24 -8.85
C ASP A 21 -8.65 12.61 -9.57
N LEU A 22 -7.52 12.18 -9.01
CA LEU A 22 -6.20 12.40 -9.62
C LEU A 22 -6.05 11.67 -10.96
N SER A 23 -6.67 10.50 -11.12
CA SER A 23 -6.70 9.78 -12.39
C SER A 23 -7.51 10.54 -13.45
N ALA A 24 -8.62 11.19 -13.08
CA ALA A 24 -9.37 12.04 -14.00
C ALA A 24 -8.54 13.23 -14.49
N ILE A 25 -7.77 13.85 -13.59
CA ILE A 25 -6.82 14.93 -13.93
C ILE A 25 -5.72 14.40 -14.86
N GLY A 26 -5.10 13.26 -14.53
CA GLY A 26 -4.06 12.66 -15.35
C GLY A 26 -4.53 12.32 -16.77
N LYS A 27 -5.75 11.79 -16.91
CA LYS A 27 -6.38 11.53 -18.21
C LYS A 27 -6.61 12.82 -19.00
N HIS A 28 -7.00 13.92 -18.36
CA HIS A 28 -7.11 15.22 -19.01
C HIS A 28 -5.76 15.71 -19.56
N HIS A 29 -4.67 15.43 -18.85
CA HIS A 29 -3.30 15.69 -19.29
C HIS A 29 -2.71 14.62 -20.23
N GLN A 30 -3.50 13.63 -20.65
CA GLN A 30 -3.07 12.51 -21.51
C GLN A 30 -1.90 11.69 -20.93
N TRP A 31 -1.79 11.62 -19.61
CA TRP A 31 -0.81 10.76 -18.95
C TRP A 31 -1.21 9.29 -19.05
N THR A 32 -0.21 8.41 -19.11
CA THR A 32 -0.45 6.96 -19.05
C THR A 32 -0.89 6.56 -17.64
N GLU A 33 -1.49 5.38 -17.50
CA GLU A 33 -1.83 4.84 -16.19
C GLU A 33 -0.59 4.65 -15.31
N SER A 34 0.54 4.23 -15.91
CA SER A 34 1.83 4.13 -15.24
C SER A 34 2.29 5.49 -14.68
N ASP A 35 2.20 6.56 -15.48
CA ASP A 35 2.54 7.92 -15.04
C ASP A 35 1.66 8.39 -13.88
N ILE A 36 0.36 8.10 -13.93
CA ILE A 36 -0.60 8.45 -12.89
C ILE A 36 -0.28 7.69 -11.60
N ASN A 37 -0.04 6.39 -11.70
CA ASN A 37 0.30 5.54 -10.56
C ASN A 37 1.62 5.97 -9.92
N GLU A 38 2.65 6.26 -10.71
CA GLU A 38 3.93 6.76 -10.19
C GLU A 38 3.73 8.10 -9.47
N ARG A 39 3.02 9.05 -10.08
CA ARG A 39 2.74 10.34 -9.44
C ARG A 39 1.95 10.20 -8.14
N PHE A 40 0.97 9.29 -8.11
CA PHE A 40 0.16 9.01 -6.91
C PHE A 40 1.00 8.36 -5.80
N TYR A 41 1.87 7.41 -6.15
CA TYR A 41 2.77 6.73 -5.22
C TYR A 41 3.61 7.73 -4.40
N PHE A 42 4.12 8.77 -5.06
CA PHE A 42 4.84 9.85 -4.37
C PHE A 42 3.89 10.86 -3.72
N SER A 43 2.89 11.38 -4.43
CA SER A 43 2.07 12.49 -3.92
C SER A 43 1.12 12.11 -2.79
N GLY A 44 0.66 10.85 -2.75
CA GLY A 44 -0.32 10.37 -1.79
C GLY A 44 -1.66 11.08 -1.83
N GLY A 45 -2.02 11.76 -2.93
CA GLY A 45 -3.24 12.58 -2.98
C GLY A 45 -2.98 14.09 -2.89
N ASN A 46 -1.74 14.54 -2.69
CA ASN A 46 -1.39 15.96 -2.71
C ASN A 46 -1.36 16.46 -4.17
N LEU A 47 -2.41 17.19 -4.58
CA LEU A 47 -2.58 17.69 -5.94
C LEU A 47 -1.37 18.50 -6.43
N TYR A 48 -0.80 19.37 -5.60
CA TYR A 48 0.35 20.19 -5.98
C TYR A 48 1.55 19.31 -6.35
N THR A 49 1.91 18.35 -5.50
CA THR A 49 3.03 17.43 -5.76
C THR A 49 2.72 16.44 -6.89
N PHE A 50 1.46 16.02 -7.03
CA PHE A 50 1.01 15.16 -8.12
C PHE A 50 1.22 15.83 -9.48
N LEU A 51 0.86 17.11 -9.60
CA LEU A 51 1.08 17.91 -10.82
C LEU A 51 2.57 18.19 -11.08
N ALA A 52 3.33 18.51 -10.02
CA ALA A 52 4.77 18.78 -10.12
C ALA A 52 5.60 17.56 -10.53
N GLY A 53 5.12 16.34 -10.23
CA GLY A 53 5.74 15.09 -10.64
C GLY A 53 6.80 14.55 -9.67
N LYS A 54 7.32 13.36 -10.00
CA LYS A 54 8.18 12.54 -9.14
C LYS A 54 9.37 13.29 -8.51
N PRO A 55 10.21 14.05 -9.25
CA PRO A 55 11.38 14.68 -8.65
C PRO A 55 11.03 15.63 -7.51
N VAL A 56 10.01 16.47 -7.72
CA VAL A 56 9.57 17.47 -6.74
C VAL A 56 8.88 16.81 -5.54
N ALA A 57 8.02 15.83 -5.80
CA ALA A 57 7.31 15.09 -4.75
C ALA A 57 8.30 14.33 -3.85
N LYS A 58 9.24 13.60 -4.46
CA LYS A 58 10.27 12.82 -3.76
C LYS A 58 11.18 13.69 -2.91
N GLU A 59 11.67 14.82 -3.46
CA GLU A 59 12.51 15.75 -2.69
C GLU A 59 11.74 16.35 -1.52
N SER A 60 10.51 16.79 -1.75
CA SER A 60 9.65 17.36 -0.69
C SER A 60 9.44 16.38 0.46
N ILE A 61 9.22 15.10 0.15
CA ILE A 61 9.05 14.03 1.15
C ILE A 61 10.36 13.75 1.87
N ASN A 62 11.48 13.65 1.16
CA ASN A 62 12.78 13.39 1.78
C ASN A 62 13.17 14.50 2.76
N LEU A 63 12.99 15.78 2.38
CA LEU A 63 13.22 16.92 3.27
C LEU A 63 12.32 16.84 4.51
N ALA A 64 11.03 16.53 4.31
CA ALA A 64 10.10 16.39 5.42
C ALA A 64 10.49 15.26 6.40
N ILE A 65 11.00 14.14 5.89
CA ILE A 65 11.46 13.02 6.70
C ILE A 65 12.75 13.34 7.44
N ILE A 66 13.72 14.02 6.80
CA ILE A 66 14.96 14.46 7.46
C ILE A 66 14.65 15.35 8.67
N GLY A 67 13.62 16.20 8.55
CA GLY A 67 13.10 17.02 9.64
C GLY A 67 12.41 16.25 10.78
N THR A 68 12.09 14.97 10.58
CA THR A 68 11.33 14.16 11.53
C THR A 68 12.28 13.52 12.56
N THR A 69 12.33 14.09 13.78
CA THR A 69 13.03 13.49 14.93
C THR A 69 12.19 12.36 15.58
N ALA A 70 12.75 11.60 16.53
CA ALA A 70 12.00 10.56 17.27
C ALA A 70 10.75 11.09 18.00
N TYR A 71 10.72 12.36 18.39
CA TYR A 71 9.53 13.03 18.94
C TYR A 71 8.45 13.30 17.87
N ALA A 72 8.86 13.51 16.62
CA ALA A 72 7.96 13.70 15.49
C ALA A 72 7.34 12.39 14.98
N ALA A 73 7.90 11.23 15.35
CA ALA A 73 7.31 9.91 15.12
C ALA A 73 5.89 9.79 15.71
N GLU A 74 5.72 10.26 16.94
CA GLU A 74 4.41 10.26 17.61
C GLU A 74 3.43 11.17 16.86
N LEU A 75 3.91 12.30 16.32
CA LEU A 75 3.11 13.28 15.58
C LEU A 75 2.50 12.71 14.28
N VAL A 76 3.16 11.76 13.64
CA VAL A 76 2.64 11.01 12.48
C VAL A 76 1.35 10.25 12.83
N SER A 77 1.22 9.83 14.09
CA SER A 77 0.11 9.01 14.58
C SER A 77 -1.02 9.79 15.25
N THR A 78 -0.83 11.10 15.48
CA THR A 78 -1.84 11.93 16.16
C THR A 78 -3.00 12.32 15.25
N GLN A 79 -4.21 12.36 15.81
CA GLN A 79 -5.40 12.87 15.11
C GLN A 79 -5.45 14.41 15.09
N TYR A 80 -4.69 15.08 15.95
CA TYR A 80 -4.72 16.53 16.09
C TYR A 80 -3.59 17.21 15.31
N ARG A 81 -3.82 18.47 14.94
CA ARG A 81 -2.78 19.37 14.45
C ARG A 81 -1.82 19.65 15.61
N CYS A 82 -0.54 19.34 15.44
CA CYS A 82 0.47 19.83 16.37
C CYS A 82 0.99 21.19 15.93
N THR A 83 1.47 21.98 16.90
CA THR A 83 2.15 23.25 16.63
C THR A 83 3.28 23.00 15.64
N SER A 84 3.18 23.64 14.48
CA SER A 84 3.88 23.32 13.25
C SER A 84 5.38 23.09 13.43
N VAL A 85 5.81 21.83 13.28
CA VAL A 85 7.11 21.56 12.65
C VAL A 85 6.78 21.50 11.16
N GLN A 86 7.04 22.60 10.43
CA GLN A 86 6.58 22.85 9.05
C GLN A 86 6.80 21.69 8.06
N GLU A 87 7.71 20.79 8.40
CA GLU A 87 8.11 19.62 7.62
C GLU A 87 7.15 18.42 7.81
N VAL A 88 6.66 18.15 9.02
CA VAL A 88 5.74 17.02 9.28
C VAL A 88 4.37 17.26 8.67
N ASP A 89 3.91 18.52 8.65
CA ASP A 89 2.63 18.92 8.04
C ASP A 89 2.61 18.68 6.52
N ARG A 90 3.77 18.52 5.87
CA ARG A 90 3.85 18.16 4.44
C ARG A 90 3.60 16.68 4.16
N LEU A 91 3.73 15.82 5.18
CA LEU A 91 3.49 14.37 5.07
C LEU A 91 2.04 14.02 5.39
N ARG A 92 1.40 14.79 6.28
CA ARG A 92 0.02 14.54 6.73
C ARG A 92 -0.98 15.27 5.83
N MET A 93 -1.93 14.53 5.30
CA MET A 93 -3.08 15.06 4.58
C MET A 93 -4.30 15.10 5.50
N ALA A 94 -5.20 16.06 5.27
CA ALA A 94 -6.54 16.01 5.85
C ALA A 94 -7.59 15.73 4.79
N THR A 95 -8.61 15.04 5.25
CA THR A 95 -9.80 14.74 4.49
C THR A 95 -11.02 14.75 5.39
N ILE A 96 -12.19 14.65 4.77
CA ILE A 96 -13.47 14.52 5.46
C ILE A 96 -13.98 13.08 5.32
N PRO A 97 -14.77 12.58 6.28
CA PRO A 97 -15.38 11.26 6.18
C PRO A 97 -16.28 11.12 4.95
N ALA A 98 -16.34 9.89 4.40
CA ALA A 98 -17.29 9.53 3.37
C ALA A 98 -18.72 9.74 3.86
N GLN A 99 -19.64 9.93 2.93
CA GLN A 99 -21.04 10.04 3.26
C GLN A 99 -21.59 8.67 3.64
N THR A 100 -21.97 8.50 4.90
CA THR A 100 -22.55 7.25 5.41
C THR A 100 -24.07 7.31 5.62
N SER A 101 -24.67 8.50 5.64
CA SER A 101 -26.13 8.71 5.68
C SER A 101 -26.53 10.07 5.09
N THR A 102 -27.73 10.13 4.50
CA THR A 102 -28.34 11.32 3.88
C THR A 102 -29.42 11.96 4.76
N GLU A 103 -29.60 11.45 5.99
CA GLU A 103 -30.83 11.70 6.75
C GLU A 103 -30.98 13.14 7.25
N ASN A 104 -29.89 13.90 7.40
CA ASN A 104 -29.93 15.33 7.76
C ASN A 104 -28.89 16.18 7.00
N GLN A 105 -29.36 17.22 6.30
CA GLN A 105 -28.53 18.14 5.52
C GLN A 105 -27.64 19.06 6.40
N GLU A 106 -28.07 19.35 7.63
CA GLU A 106 -27.27 20.12 8.60
C GLU A 106 -26.05 19.32 9.10
N ASP A 107 -26.23 18.03 9.41
CA ASP A 107 -25.12 17.12 9.75
C ASP A 107 -24.18 16.90 8.56
N TYR A 108 -24.69 16.93 7.33
CA TYR A 108 -23.86 16.86 6.13
C TYR A 108 -22.91 18.05 5.99
N LEU A 109 -23.39 19.28 6.20
CA LEU A 109 -22.54 20.47 6.08
C LEU A 109 -21.53 20.58 7.23
N ARG A 110 -21.85 19.99 8.38
CA ARG A 110 -21.03 20.02 9.59
C ARG A 110 -19.61 19.51 9.36
N LYS A 111 -19.41 18.43 8.61
CA LYS A 111 -18.06 17.88 8.34
C LYS A 111 -17.16 18.82 7.52
N TYR A 112 -17.73 19.74 6.76
CA TYR A 112 -16.97 20.72 5.97
C TYR A 112 -16.49 21.91 6.81
N VAL A 113 -17.19 22.21 7.90
CA VAL A 113 -16.90 23.38 8.75
C VAL A 113 -16.29 23.01 10.10
N ASN A 114 -16.58 21.81 10.61
CA ASN A 114 -16.07 21.33 11.90
C ASN A 114 -14.77 20.55 11.70
N CYS A 115 -13.64 21.24 11.86
CA CYS A 115 -12.30 20.62 11.77
C CYS A 115 -12.06 19.46 12.75
N GLY A 116 -12.88 19.34 13.82
CA GLY A 116 -12.85 18.19 14.73
C GLY A 116 -13.35 16.88 14.12
N GLU A 117 -14.07 16.94 12.99
CA GLU A 117 -14.54 15.77 12.25
C GLU A 117 -13.59 15.34 11.13
N TRP A 118 -12.56 16.13 10.85
CA TRP A 118 -11.58 15.83 9.82
C TRP A 118 -10.71 14.65 10.24
N VAL A 119 -10.27 13.92 9.23
CA VAL A 119 -9.41 12.76 9.38
C VAL A 119 -8.05 13.12 8.83
N TYR A 120 -7.00 12.71 9.54
CA TYR A 120 -5.62 13.03 9.21
C TYR A 120 -4.82 11.72 9.07
N GLY A 121 -3.97 11.65 8.06
CA GLY A 121 -3.10 10.49 7.84
C GLY A 121 -1.99 10.79 6.84
N ILE A 122 -0.97 9.93 6.82
CA ILE A 122 0.02 9.93 5.74
C ILE A 122 -0.48 8.98 4.66
N THR A 123 -0.72 9.54 3.48
CA THR A 123 -1.37 8.85 2.36
C THR A 123 -0.40 8.58 1.20
N SER A 124 0.82 9.10 1.27
CA SER A 124 1.91 8.80 0.34
C SER A 124 2.56 7.47 0.70
N GLN A 125 2.47 6.49 -0.19
CA GLN A 125 3.11 5.19 -0.03
C GLN A 125 4.64 5.33 0.08
N TYR A 126 5.24 6.21 -0.72
CA TYR A 126 6.66 6.51 -0.62
C TYR A 126 7.06 7.03 0.76
N ALA A 127 6.28 7.97 1.31
CA ALA A 127 6.52 8.51 2.65
C ALA A 127 6.39 7.42 3.72
N LEU A 128 5.35 6.58 3.64
CA LEU A 128 5.13 5.48 4.58
C LEU A 128 6.26 4.44 4.55
N ARG A 129 6.75 4.07 3.36
CA ARG A 129 7.89 3.16 3.23
C ARG A 129 9.16 3.73 3.86
N LYS A 130 9.41 5.03 3.69
CA LYS A 130 10.56 5.72 4.31
C LYS A 130 10.43 5.87 5.82
N LEU A 131 9.24 6.15 6.30
CA LEU A 131 8.93 6.25 7.72
C LEU A 131 8.80 4.89 8.40
N GLY A 132 8.84 3.80 7.64
CA GLY A 132 8.61 2.46 8.16
C GLY A 132 9.40 2.15 9.44
N LYS A 133 10.68 2.52 9.54
CA LYS A 133 11.49 2.29 10.76
C LYS A 133 10.99 3.00 12.01
N VAL A 134 10.14 4.00 11.84
CA VAL A 134 9.57 4.88 12.86
C VAL A 134 8.11 4.51 13.16
N VAL A 135 7.41 3.97 12.16
CA VAL A 135 5.98 3.66 12.21
C VAL A 135 5.77 2.17 12.49
N GLU A 136 5.13 1.86 13.61
CA GLU A 136 4.77 0.49 13.97
C GLU A 136 3.65 -0.06 13.08
N PRO A 137 3.55 -1.41 12.92
CA PRO A 137 2.48 -2.06 12.18
C PRO A 137 1.05 -1.60 12.55
N SER A 138 0.81 -1.30 13.83
CA SER A 138 -0.49 -0.83 14.35
C SER A 138 -0.96 0.51 13.74
N TYR A 139 -0.04 1.33 13.23
CA TYR A 139 -0.43 2.54 12.50
C TYR A 139 -1.11 2.22 11.17
N TYR A 140 -0.66 1.18 10.46
CA TYR A 140 -1.25 0.81 9.18
C TYR A 140 -2.67 0.23 9.36
N GLU A 141 -2.96 -0.43 10.49
CA GLU A 141 -4.33 -0.80 10.87
C GLU A 141 -5.24 0.43 11.07
N LYS A 142 -4.70 1.49 11.70
CA LYS A 142 -5.39 2.78 11.82
C LYS A 142 -5.59 3.41 10.45
N LEU A 143 -4.58 3.38 9.59
CA LEU A 143 -4.65 3.92 8.23
C LEU A 143 -5.68 3.18 7.37
N TRP A 144 -5.76 1.85 7.49
CA TRP A 144 -6.81 1.04 6.88
C TRP A 144 -8.21 1.48 7.35
N SER A 145 -8.37 1.71 8.65
CA SER A 145 -9.63 2.21 9.22
C SER A 145 -9.97 3.62 8.74
N ILE A 146 -8.97 4.48 8.53
CA ILE A 146 -9.13 5.78 7.88
C ILE A 146 -9.62 5.60 6.45
N GLY A 147 -8.97 4.73 5.66
CA GLY A 147 -9.37 4.38 4.29
C GLY A 147 -10.84 3.94 4.21
N ARG A 148 -11.26 3.04 5.09
CA ARG A 148 -12.68 2.63 5.21
C ARG A 148 -13.60 3.80 5.52
N LYS A 149 -13.22 4.65 6.48
CA LYS A 149 -14.02 5.81 6.92
C LYS A 149 -14.20 6.84 5.80
N ILE A 150 -13.24 6.97 4.90
CA ILE A 150 -13.27 7.94 3.79
C ILE A 150 -13.69 7.30 2.46
N GLY A 151 -13.93 5.98 2.44
CA GLY A 151 -14.30 5.23 1.24
C GLY A 151 -13.21 5.21 0.18
N ASP A 152 -11.93 5.28 0.56
CA ASP A 152 -10.81 5.32 -0.38
C ASP A 152 -10.08 3.96 -0.40
N ASP A 153 -10.34 3.21 -1.46
CA ASP A 153 -9.81 1.85 -1.62
C ASP A 153 -8.28 1.85 -1.84
N ALA A 154 -7.75 2.88 -2.50
CA ALA A 154 -6.31 2.99 -2.75
C ALA A 154 -5.53 3.21 -1.45
N LEU A 155 -6.07 3.99 -0.51
CA LEU A 155 -5.47 4.19 0.81
C LEU A 155 -5.52 2.91 1.65
N MET A 156 -6.61 2.14 1.54
CA MET A 156 -6.68 0.82 2.18
C MET A 156 -5.62 -0.13 1.62
N GLU A 157 -5.44 -0.16 0.29
CA GLU A 157 -4.39 -0.97 -0.35
C GLU A 157 -2.98 -0.56 0.12
N ILE A 158 -2.67 0.73 0.12
CA ILE A 158 -1.41 1.28 0.65
C ILE A 158 -1.20 0.86 2.12
N ALA A 159 -2.24 0.95 2.95
CA ALA A 159 -2.16 0.58 4.35
C ALA A 159 -1.83 -0.91 4.51
N PHE A 160 -2.54 -1.79 3.79
CA PHE A 160 -2.34 -3.23 3.88
C PHE A 160 -0.96 -3.66 3.40
N GLU A 161 -0.50 -3.13 2.26
CA GLU A 161 0.83 -3.43 1.73
C GLU A 161 1.94 -3.02 2.71
N ASN A 162 1.87 -1.79 3.25
CA ASN A 162 2.87 -1.33 4.20
C ASN A 162 2.79 -2.05 5.55
N TYR A 163 1.62 -2.56 5.95
CA TYR A 163 1.51 -3.44 7.11
C TYR A 163 2.32 -4.72 6.91
N VAL A 164 2.18 -5.40 5.77
CA VAL A 164 2.94 -6.63 5.47
C VAL A 164 4.44 -6.37 5.49
N HIS A 165 4.89 -5.31 4.79
CA HIS A 165 6.30 -4.95 4.75
C HIS A 165 6.86 -4.59 6.14
N SER A 166 6.10 -3.88 6.97
CA SER A 166 6.53 -3.51 8.32
C SER A 166 6.57 -4.70 9.28
N MET A 167 5.59 -5.60 9.21
CA MET A 167 5.60 -6.86 9.96
C MET A 167 6.83 -7.70 9.62
N ALA A 168 7.14 -7.87 8.33
CA ALA A 168 8.31 -8.61 7.88
C ALA A 168 9.61 -7.95 8.34
N ARG A 169 9.76 -6.63 8.12
CA ARG A 169 10.93 -5.85 8.56
C ARG A 169 11.19 -5.97 10.06
N ASP A 170 10.13 -5.94 10.87
CA ASP A 170 10.22 -6.03 12.33
C ASP A 170 10.44 -7.47 12.83
N GLY A 171 10.63 -8.43 11.92
CA GLY A 171 10.82 -9.84 12.24
C GLY A 171 9.61 -10.48 12.91
N LYS A 172 8.41 -9.91 12.72
CA LYS A 172 7.16 -10.45 13.25
C LYS A 172 6.69 -11.59 12.34
N LYS A 173 6.15 -12.64 12.95
CA LYS A 173 5.58 -13.77 12.22
C LYS A 173 4.30 -13.32 11.53
N ILE A 174 4.14 -13.66 10.25
CA ILE A 174 2.92 -13.45 9.49
C ILE A 174 2.30 -14.82 9.21
N GLU A 175 1.14 -15.07 9.81
CA GLU A 175 0.38 -16.30 9.64
C GLU A 175 -0.58 -16.16 8.47
N LEU A 176 -0.49 -17.10 7.54
CA LEU A 176 -1.26 -17.12 6.31
C LEU A 176 -2.18 -18.34 6.26
N GLN A 177 -3.31 -18.17 5.58
CA GLN A 177 -4.16 -19.26 5.13
C GLN A 177 -4.16 -19.25 3.61
N VAL A 178 -3.56 -20.28 3.03
CA VAL A 178 -3.25 -20.35 1.59
C VAL A 178 -4.16 -21.36 0.92
N ARG A 179 -4.62 -21.05 -0.29
CA ARG A 179 -5.29 -21.98 -1.17
C ARG A 179 -4.71 -21.91 -2.59
N PRO A 180 -4.63 -23.05 -3.30
CA PRO A 180 -4.43 -23.02 -4.74
C PRO A 180 -5.50 -22.17 -5.43
N TYR A 181 -5.08 -21.38 -6.41
CA TYR A 181 -5.99 -20.66 -7.29
C TYR A 181 -6.68 -21.67 -8.23
N ASP A 182 -7.99 -21.81 -8.09
CA ASP A 182 -8.82 -22.66 -8.94
C ASP A 182 -10.04 -21.86 -9.41
N ARG A 183 -10.09 -21.55 -10.71
CA ARG A 183 -11.20 -20.81 -11.33
C ARG A 183 -12.56 -21.51 -11.23
N LYS A 184 -12.59 -22.83 -11.04
CA LYS A 184 -13.82 -23.64 -11.05
C LYS A 184 -14.46 -23.73 -9.66
N LYS A 185 -13.72 -23.48 -8.59
CA LYS A 185 -14.24 -23.50 -7.21
C LYS A 185 -14.72 -22.11 -6.83
N GLN A 186 -16.03 -21.97 -6.59
CA GLN A 186 -16.63 -20.68 -6.30
C GLN A 186 -16.89 -20.41 -4.80
N GLN A 187 -16.99 -21.45 -3.96
CA GLN A 187 -17.46 -21.27 -2.56
C GLN A 187 -16.86 -22.25 -1.53
N GLN A 188 -16.33 -23.40 -1.94
CA GLN A 188 -15.73 -24.38 -1.01
C GLN A 188 -14.22 -24.50 -1.28
N HIS A 189 -13.46 -23.73 -0.52
CA HIS A 189 -12.01 -23.75 -0.55
C HIS A 189 -11.47 -24.47 0.69
N THR A 190 -10.47 -25.31 0.48
CA THR A 190 -9.65 -25.86 1.56
C THR A 190 -8.41 -25.00 1.67
N TYR A 191 -8.17 -24.51 2.88
CA TYR A 191 -6.99 -23.71 3.20
C TYR A 191 -5.94 -24.56 3.89
N VAL A 192 -4.67 -24.25 3.62
CA VAL A 192 -3.53 -24.79 4.35
C VAL A 192 -2.85 -23.64 5.06
N ALA A 193 -2.46 -23.86 6.32
CA ALA A 193 -1.69 -22.89 7.07
C ALA A 193 -0.28 -22.77 6.48
N ALA A 194 0.14 -21.54 6.25
CA ALA A 194 1.52 -21.21 5.92
C ALA A 194 1.96 -20.03 6.79
N GLU A 195 3.25 -19.80 6.86
CA GLU A 195 3.79 -18.63 7.55
C GLU A 195 5.11 -18.18 6.95
N PHE A 196 5.44 -16.92 7.19
CA PHE A 196 6.81 -16.46 7.06
C PHE A 196 7.18 -15.54 8.22
N LYS A 197 8.47 -15.54 8.53
CA LYS A 197 9.08 -14.65 9.50
C LYS A 197 10.46 -14.31 8.97
N ALA A 198 10.67 -13.04 8.66
CA ALA A 198 11.95 -12.60 8.13
C ALA A 198 12.96 -12.41 9.26
N ASN A 199 14.07 -13.14 9.23
CA ASN A 199 15.23 -12.86 10.08
C ASN A 199 16.22 -11.95 9.35
N SER A 200 16.22 -12.00 8.02
CA SER A 200 16.90 -11.06 7.14
C SER A 200 15.92 -10.41 6.16
N TYR A 201 16.07 -9.10 5.93
CA TYR A 201 15.27 -8.41 4.91
C TYR A 201 16.11 -7.43 4.10
N ARG A 202 15.67 -7.14 2.88
CA ARG A 202 16.23 -6.05 2.05
C ARG A 202 15.11 -5.19 1.46
N ASN A 203 15.34 -3.87 1.40
CA ASN A 203 14.47 -2.92 0.71
C ASN A 203 15.29 -2.15 -0.32
N GLU A 204 15.39 -2.72 -1.52
CA GLU A 204 16.29 -2.28 -2.58
C GLU A 204 15.60 -2.46 -3.95
N GLY A 205 16.01 -1.69 -4.94
CA GLY A 205 15.46 -1.76 -6.30
C GLY A 205 14.47 -0.63 -6.59
N ARG A 206 14.82 0.24 -7.54
CA ARG A 206 14.02 1.43 -7.92
C ARG A 206 13.22 1.22 -9.20
N ASP A 207 13.65 0.29 -10.03
CA ASP A 207 13.02 -0.06 -11.30
C ASP A 207 13.14 -1.57 -11.54
N ALA A 208 12.51 -2.07 -12.60
CA ALA A 208 12.49 -3.50 -12.91
C ALA A 208 13.89 -4.10 -13.13
N VAL A 209 14.84 -3.33 -13.69
CA VAL A 209 16.20 -3.81 -13.97
C VAL A 209 16.97 -3.98 -12.67
N GLU A 210 16.92 -2.98 -11.78
CA GLU A 210 17.53 -3.10 -10.46
C GLU A 210 16.88 -4.23 -9.65
N CYS A 211 15.55 -4.34 -9.67
CA CYS A 211 14.83 -5.38 -8.93
C CYS A 211 15.24 -6.79 -9.38
N GLU A 212 15.35 -7.03 -10.69
CA GLU A 212 15.81 -8.31 -11.24
C GLU A 212 17.23 -8.65 -10.78
N ALA A 213 18.16 -7.69 -10.85
CA ALA A 213 19.54 -7.89 -10.42
C ALA A 213 19.64 -8.19 -8.91
N ILE A 214 18.75 -7.62 -8.10
CA ILE A 214 18.67 -7.89 -6.66
C ILE A 214 18.07 -9.26 -6.39
N MET A 215 16.99 -9.64 -7.10
CA MET A 215 16.35 -10.96 -6.93
C MET A 215 17.34 -12.12 -7.12
N GLN A 216 18.29 -11.98 -8.04
CA GLN A 216 19.38 -12.95 -8.25
C GLN A 216 20.30 -13.14 -7.04
N GLN A 217 20.26 -12.22 -6.06
CA GLN A 217 21.13 -12.19 -4.88
C GLN A 217 20.36 -12.47 -3.58
N LEU A 218 19.11 -12.93 -3.66
CA LEU A 218 18.24 -13.15 -2.49
C LEU A 218 18.40 -14.52 -1.80
N ALA A 219 19.43 -15.31 -2.14
CA ALA A 219 19.63 -16.64 -1.55
C ALA A 219 19.64 -16.63 -0.01
N ASP A 220 20.21 -15.59 0.60
CA ASP A 220 20.32 -15.43 2.07
C ASP A 220 19.33 -14.41 2.66
N VAL A 221 18.34 -13.99 1.87
CA VAL A 221 17.34 -12.97 2.27
C VAL A 221 15.98 -13.64 2.46
N ASP A 222 15.39 -13.51 3.64
CA ASP A 222 14.09 -14.12 3.93
C ASP A 222 12.92 -13.30 3.36
N TYR A 223 13.10 -11.98 3.25
CA TYR A 223 12.10 -11.06 2.71
C TYR A 223 12.71 -9.90 1.92
N TRP A 224 12.21 -9.64 0.73
CA TRP A 224 12.60 -8.51 -0.09
C TRP A 224 11.39 -7.78 -0.66
N TYR A 225 11.49 -6.46 -0.78
CA TYR A 225 10.49 -5.62 -1.45
C TYR A 225 11.16 -4.38 -2.06
N PRO A 226 10.66 -3.84 -3.18
CA PRO A 226 11.31 -2.74 -3.89
C PRO A 226 11.19 -1.42 -3.13
N ILE A 227 12.12 -0.48 -3.40
CA ILE A 227 12.08 0.88 -2.82
C ILE A 227 10.93 1.67 -3.44
N ASP A 228 10.79 1.61 -4.76
CA ASP A 228 9.78 2.34 -5.55
C ASP A 228 8.77 1.34 -6.16
N CYS A 229 7.69 1.80 -6.80
CA CYS A 229 6.67 0.96 -7.44
C CYS A 229 7.12 0.41 -8.81
N GLY A 230 8.35 -0.12 -8.88
CA GLY A 230 9.02 -0.49 -10.14
C GLY A 230 8.59 -1.81 -10.77
N LEU A 231 7.83 -2.64 -10.03
CA LEU A 231 7.28 -3.91 -10.49
C LEU A 231 5.75 -3.82 -10.46
N VAL A 232 5.10 -4.32 -11.50
CA VAL A 232 3.63 -4.25 -11.65
C VAL A 232 2.91 -5.40 -10.94
N THR A 233 3.54 -6.58 -10.90
CA THR A 233 2.90 -7.86 -10.52
C THR A 233 3.53 -8.51 -9.29
N ILE A 234 4.56 -7.89 -8.71
CA ILE A 234 5.26 -8.42 -7.54
C ILE A 234 5.61 -7.27 -6.62
N ASP A 235 5.00 -7.24 -5.44
CA ASP A 235 5.31 -6.26 -4.40
C ASP A 235 6.39 -6.76 -3.46
N SER A 236 6.56 -8.08 -3.33
CA SER A 236 7.62 -8.66 -2.49
C SER A 236 7.98 -10.09 -2.86
N VAL A 237 9.14 -10.52 -2.38
CA VAL A 237 9.60 -11.91 -2.41
C VAL A 237 9.83 -12.38 -0.98
N ALA A 238 9.30 -13.54 -0.61
CA ALA A 238 9.43 -14.08 0.73
C ALA A 238 9.75 -15.58 0.72
N LYS A 239 10.55 -16.04 1.68
CA LYS A 239 10.67 -17.48 1.98
C LYS A 239 9.53 -17.88 2.92
N LEU A 240 8.82 -18.94 2.54
CA LEU A 240 7.61 -19.42 3.19
C LEU A 240 7.82 -20.83 3.73
N ASN A 241 7.17 -21.10 4.86
CA ASN A 241 7.03 -22.43 5.42
C ASN A 241 5.59 -22.89 5.21
N TRP A 242 5.42 -23.99 4.47
CA TRP A 242 4.13 -24.57 4.14
C TRP A 242 4.07 -26.01 4.63
N GLY A 243 3.38 -26.26 5.75
CA GLY A 243 3.22 -27.62 6.27
C GLY A 243 4.58 -28.30 6.52
N ALA A 244 4.92 -29.31 5.71
CA ALA A 244 6.21 -30.02 5.75
C ALA A 244 7.23 -29.50 4.71
N GLU A 245 6.81 -28.63 3.79
CA GLU A 245 7.70 -27.97 2.83
C GLU A 245 8.27 -26.70 3.47
N HIS A 246 9.60 -26.58 3.41
CA HIS A 246 10.35 -25.45 3.94
C HIS A 246 11.05 -24.72 2.79
N ASP A 247 11.24 -23.42 2.94
CA ASP A 247 11.97 -22.55 2.00
C ASP A 247 11.35 -22.46 0.59
N VAL A 248 10.02 -22.52 0.49
CA VAL A 248 9.31 -22.17 -0.75
C VAL A 248 9.41 -20.66 -0.97
N VAL A 249 9.73 -20.22 -2.19
CA VAL A 249 9.85 -18.79 -2.53
C VAL A 249 8.51 -18.28 -3.05
N GLY A 250 7.86 -17.40 -2.30
CA GLY A 250 6.66 -16.69 -2.72
C GLY A 250 7.01 -15.41 -3.47
N LEU A 251 6.57 -15.31 -4.72
CA LEU A 251 6.45 -14.05 -5.46
C LEU A 251 5.09 -13.44 -5.10
N ILE A 252 5.08 -12.46 -4.21
CA ILE A 252 3.87 -11.98 -3.55
C ILE A 252 3.41 -10.67 -4.21
N GLN A 253 2.18 -10.69 -4.72
CA GLN A 253 1.39 -9.50 -4.99
C GLN A 253 0.50 -9.25 -3.77
N ILE A 254 0.59 -8.07 -3.17
CA ILE A 254 -0.24 -7.66 -2.05
C ILE A 254 -1.34 -6.78 -2.61
N THR A 255 -2.60 -7.15 -2.39
CA THR A 255 -3.72 -6.35 -2.90
C THR A 255 -4.94 -6.47 -2.01
N LYS A 256 -5.74 -5.40 -2.00
CA LYS A 256 -7.07 -5.40 -1.39
C LYS A 256 -8.14 -5.94 -2.36
N SER A 257 -7.88 -5.89 -3.67
CA SER A 257 -8.87 -6.25 -4.67
C SER A 257 -9.15 -7.75 -4.67
N ASP A 258 -10.41 -8.13 -4.89
CA ASP A 258 -10.77 -9.51 -5.21
C ASP A 258 -10.64 -9.82 -6.71
N THR A 259 -10.20 -8.86 -7.52
CA THR A 259 -9.95 -9.07 -8.95
C THR A 259 -8.63 -8.44 -9.35
N HIS A 260 -7.74 -9.19 -10.00
CA HIS A 260 -6.40 -8.72 -10.33
C HIS A 260 -5.87 -9.23 -11.66
N THR A 261 -5.18 -8.37 -12.40
CA THR A 261 -4.50 -8.71 -13.66
C THR A 261 -3.04 -8.97 -13.38
N ILE A 262 -2.50 -10.06 -13.93
CA ILE A 262 -1.08 -10.41 -13.77
C ILE A 262 -0.34 -10.37 -15.10
N ASP A 263 0.90 -9.90 -15.06
CA ASP A 263 1.86 -10.09 -16.15
C ASP A 263 2.51 -11.47 -16.01
N THR A 264 2.03 -12.44 -16.79
CA THR A 264 2.50 -13.83 -16.75
C THR A 264 3.94 -13.98 -17.23
N ASP A 265 4.38 -13.16 -18.20
CA ASP A 265 5.74 -13.21 -18.72
C ASP A 265 6.71 -12.72 -17.64
N ALA A 266 6.33 -11.68 -16.91
CA ALA A 266 7.09 -11.21 -15.76
C ALA A 266 7.14 -12.26 -14.64
N ILE A 267 6.02 -12.89 -14.28
CA ILE A 267 5.99 -13.95 -13.25
C ILE A 267 6.90 -15.11 -13.64
N ASP A 268 6.74 -15.66 -14.85
CA ASP A 268 7.56 -16.79 -15.32
C ASP A 268 9.06 -16.42 -15.33
N LYS A 269 9.39 -15.20 -15.75
CA LYS A 269 10.76 -14.67 -15.72
C LYS A 269 11.31 -14.62 -14.30
N TYR A 270 10.61 -14.02 -13.35
CA TYR A 270 11.12 -13.88 -11.98
C TYR A 270 11.16 -15.22 -11.23
N ALA A 271 10.20 -16.12 -11.49
CA ALA A 271 10.22 -17.48 -10.95
C ALA A 271 11.42 -18.28 -11.44
N SER A 272 11.90 -18.03 -12.67
CA SER A 272 13.10 -18.70 -13.21
C SER A 272 14.39 -18.38 -12.42
N LEU A 273 14.39 -17.31 -11.63
CA LEU A 273 15.49 -16.95 -10.73
C LEU A 273 15.55 -17.85 -9.48
N PHE A 274 14.49 -18.61 -9.19
CA PHE A 274 14.37 -19.52 -8.05
C PHE A 274 13.90 -20.92 -8.53
N PRO A 275 14.77 -21.70 -9.20
CA PRO A 275 14.35 -22.91 -9.91
C PRO A 275 13.74 -23.97 -8.99
N GLY A 276 12.49 -24.34 -9.27
CA GLY A 276 11.81 -25.48 -8.65
C GLY A 276 11.19 -25.21 -7.26
N CYS A 277 11.29 -23.99 -6.73
CA CYS A 277 10.72 -23.63 -5.43
C CYS A 277 9.88 -22.33 -5.45
N ALA A 278 9.68 -21.71 -6.62
CA ALA A 278 8.91 -20.47 -6.74
C ALA A 278 7.41 -20.70 -6.97
N GLY A 279 6.57 -19.95 -6.27
CA GLY A 279 5.13 -19.84 -6.51
C GLY A 279 4.68 -18.38 -6.49
N TYR A 280 3.61 -18.06 -7.22
CA TYR A 280 2.97 -16.74 -7.15
C TYR A 280 1.86 -16.77 -6.10
N ILE A 281 1.82 -15.74 -5.25
CA ILE A 281 0.80 -15.60 -4.21
C ILE A 281 0.15 -14.23 -4.31
N ALA A 282 -1.16 -14.23 -4.56
CA ALA A 282 -1.98 -13.05 -4.28
C ALA A 282 -2.31 -13.02 -2.78
N LEU A 283 -1.68 -12.10 -2.04
CA LEU A 283 -1.94 -11.87 -0.62
C LEU A 283 -3.02 -10.81 -0.46
N VAL A 284 -4.16 -11.23 0.11
CA VAL A 284 -5.36 -10.41 0.30
C VAL A 284 -5.67 -10.20 1.79
N PRO A 285 -6.44 -9.16 2.17
CA PRO A 285 -6.65 -8.81 3.58
C PRO A 285 -7.35 -9.88 4.40
N ASP A 286 -8.35 -10.56 3.84
CA ASP A 286 -9.25 -11.40 4.61
C ASP A 286 -9.78 -12.59 3.79
N LYS A 287 -10.44 -13.51 4.50
CA LYS A 287 -11.01 -14.72 3.92
C LYS A 287 -12.09 -14.43 2.88
N GLU A 288 -12.90 -13.39 3.07
CA GLU A 288 -14.01 -13.06 2.17
C GLU A 288 -13.48 -12.62 0.80
N THR A 289 -12.49 -11.73 0.81
CA THR A 289 -11.72 -11.32 -0.36
C THR A 289 -11.02 -12.53 -0.98
N CYS A 290 -10.41 -13.40 -0.16
CA CYS A 290 -9.74 -14.59 -0.64
C CYS A 290 -10.69 -15.58 -1.34
N ASP A 291 -11.90 -15.83 -0.81
CA ASP A 291 -12.89 -16.71 -1.43
C ASP A 291 -13.40 -16.13 -2.77
N ARG A 292 -13.58 -14.81 -2.83
CA ARG A 292 -14.01 -14.10 -4.04
C ARG A 292 -12.91 -13.90 -5.08
N PHE A 293 -11.64 -14.03 -4.70
CA PHE A 293 -10.51 -13.64 -5.55
C PHE A 293 -10.52 -14.28 -6.94
N ARG A 294 -10.35 -13.47 -7.99
CA ARG A 294 -10.27 -13.84 -9.41
C ARG A 294 -9.08 -13.17 -10.08
N LEU A 295 -8.44 -13.92 -10.98
CA LEU A 295 -7.47 -13.37 -11.91
C LEU A 295 -8.16 -12.94 -13.20
N GLU A 296 -7.61 -11.93 -13.85
CA GLU A 296 -7.97 -11.51 -15.20
C GLU A 296 -6.73 -11.58 -16.11
N PRO A 297 -6.72 -12.45 -17.13
CA PRO A 297 -7.72 -13.48 -17.45
C PRO A 297 -7.82 -14.57 -16.38
N ALA A 298 -8.99 -15.24 -16.30
CA ALA A 298 -9.26 -16.26 -15.27
C ALA A 298 -8.36 -17.51 -15.35
N ASP A 299 -7.70 -17.73 -16.49
CA ASP A 299 -6.78 -18.83 -16.75
C ASP A 299 -5.52 -18.25 -17.41
N PRO A 300 -4.68 -17.59 -16.61
CA PRO A 300 -3.49 -16.92 -17.11
C PRO A 300 -2.47 -17.97 -17.59
N PRO A 301 -1.83 -17.77 -18.76
CA PRO A 301 -0.92 -18.75 -19.35
C PRO A 301 0.47 -18.70 -18.68
N THR A 302 0.56 -19.15 -17.41
CA THR A 302 1.80 -19.21 -16.63
C THR A 302 2.14 -20.66 -16.26
N LYS A 303 3.44 -20.92 -16.09
CA LYS A 303 3.95 -22.22 -15.64
C LYS A 303 4.14 -22.29 -14.13
N VAL A 304 3.98 -21.16 -13.45
CA VAL A 304 4.20 -21.02 -12.01
C VAL A 304 2.92 -21.42 -11.25
N PRO A 305 3.02 -22.16 -10.14
CA PRO A 305 1.88 -22.38 -9.25
C PRO A 305 1.27 -21.04 -8.82
N LEU A 306 -0.06 -20.96 -8.88
CA LEU A 306 -0.81 -19.78 -8.50
C LEU A 306 -1.58 -20.07 -7.23
N ASP A 307 -1.35 -19.26 -6.20
CA ASP A 307 -1.99 -19.36 -4.91
C ASP A 307 -2.63 -18.03 -4.51
N VAL A 308 -3.64 -18.12 -3.64
CA VAL A 308 -4.25 -16.97 -2.98
C VAL A 308 -4.16 -17.20 -1.48
N ALA A 309 -3.75 -16.17 -0.75
CA ALA A 309 -3.57 -16.24 0.69
C ALA A 309 -4.21 -15.05 1.40
N TYR A 310 -4.65 -15.24 2.63
CA TYR A 310 -4.99 -14.12 3.53
C TYR A 310 -4.25 -14.22 4.85
N ILE A 311 -4.06 -13.08 5.52
CA ILE A 311 -3.40 -13.02 6.83
C ILE A 311 -4.40 -13.39 7.92
N ALA A 312 -4.15 -14.49 8.63
CA ALA A 312 -5.08 -14.99 9.66
C ALA A 312 -5.24 -14.04 10.86
N THR A 313 -4.21 -13.25 11.13
CA THR A 313 -4.17 -12.31 12.26
C THR A 313 -4.65 -10.90 11.90
N TRP A 314 -4.86 -10.59 10.61
CA TRP A 314 -5.37 -9.30 10.18
C TRP A 314 -6.91 -9.32 10.23
N ASN A 315 -7.45 -8.93 11.38
CA ASN A 315 -8.90 -8.84 11.59
C ASN A 315 -9.26 -7.38 11.94
N LEU A 316 -9.69 -6.61 10.94
CA LEU A 316 -10.11 -5.20 11.09
C LEU A 316 -11.56 -4.98 10.70
#